data_AF-A0A139A9W0-F1
#
_entry.id   AF-A0A139A9W0-F1
#
_cell.length_a   1.000
_cell.length_b   1.000
_cell.length_c   1.000
_cell.angle_alpha   90.00
_cell.angle_beta   90.00
_cell.angle_gamma   90.00
#
_symmetry.space_group_name_H-M   'P 1'
#
loop_
_entity.id
_entity.type
_entity.pdbx_description
1 polymer ?
#
loop_
_entity_poly.entity_id
_entity_poly.type
_entity_poly.pdbx_seq_one_letter_code
_entity_poly.pdbx_strand_id
1 'polypeptide(L)'
;MELYVKPLEGRGADGNKERVLSPEEHRRIFTNVGAIFQLHKDHLLPALEEACIETAPEEHGLKGRIGRAFLQFAPFLKLYGIYATSFEASAKLIERYESDKVDGNGAKLNRASVRRYKEVVARARRDTRHTQLNLQAWMLLPLQRLMRYPLLLKNLLEVTVDGHPDEFELEKALTEVEKR
;
A
#
# COMPACT_ATOMS: atom_id res chain seq x y z
N MET A 1 -5.46 -7.30 -2.11
CA MET A 1 -6.80 -7.07 -2.69
C MET A 1 -7.74 -8.26 -2.50
N GLU A 2 -7.33 -9.48 -2.87
CA GLU A 2 -8.23 -10.65 -2.92
C GLU A 2 -8.68 -11.20 -1.55
N LEU A 3 -7.83 -11.13 -0.52
CA LEU A 3 -8.14 -11.77 0.78
C LEU A 3 -9.03 -10.92 1.69
N TYR A 4 -8.95 -9.59 1.56
CA TYR A 4 -9.64 -8.65 2.45
C TYR A 4 -10.52 -7.67 1.69
N VAL A 5 -9.96 -6.91 0.73
CA VAL A 5 -10.67 -5.80 0.07
C VAL A 5 -11.94 -6.25 -0.66
N LYS A 6 -11.83 -7.24 -1.58
CA LYS A 6 -13.00 -7.74 -2.32
C LYS A 6 -13.98 -8.51 -1.43
N PRO A 7 -13.53 -9.44 -0.56
CA PRO A 7 -14.42 -10.12 0.38
C PRO A 7 -15.24 -9.23 1.30
N LEU A 8 -14.65 -8.13 1.78
CA LEU A 8 -15.31 -7.20 2.70
C LEU A 8 -16.24 -6.21 1.99
N GLU A 9 -16.14 -6.03 0.67
CA GLU A 9 -17.10 -5.25 -0.13
C GLU A 9 -18.46 -5.95 -0.24
N GLY A 10 -18.46 -7.28 -0.23
CA GLY A 10 -19.68 -8.10 -0.18
C GLY A 10 -20.44 -8.17 -1.51
N ARG A 11 -19.76 -8.41 -2.64
CA ARG A 11 -20.43 -8.88 -3.86
C ARG A 11 -20.37 -10.41 -3.91
N GLY A 12 -21.45 -11.07 -3.51
CA GLY A 12 -21.65 -12.48 -3.89
C GLY A 12 -21.88 -12.60 -5.40
N ALA A 13 -21.47 -13.71 -6.01
CA ALA A 13 -21.66 -13.99 -7.43
C ALA A 13 -23.14 -13.90 -7.88
N ASP A 14 -24.09 -14.05 -6.95
CA ASP A 14 -25.52 -14.21 -7.24
C ASP A 14 -26.41 -13.03 -6.78
N GLY A 15 -25.85 -11.86 -6.49
CA GLY A 15 -26.62 -10.64 -6.16
C GLY A 15 -27.39 -10.65 -4.83
N ASN A 16 -27.50 -11.79 -4.13
CA ASN A 16 -28.35 -11.98 -2.95
C ASN A 16 -27.59 -12.20 -1.62
N LYS A 17 -26.29 -11.88 -1.53
CA LYS A 17 -25.55 -11.95 -0.25
C LYS A 17 -25.49 -10.58 0.42
N GLU A 18 -26.00 -10.49 1.64
CA GLU A 18 -25.88 -9.31 2.50
C GLU A 18 -24.43 -8.82 2.60
N ARG A 19 -24.22 -7.51 2.44
CA ARG A 19 -22.89 -6.90 2.47
C ARG A 19 -22.25 -7.07 3.85
N VAL A 20 -20.94 -7.29 3.86
CA VAL A 20 -20.16 -7.39 5.12
C VAL A 20 -19.96 -6.00 5.72
N LEU A 21 -19.48 -5.06 4.90
CA LEU A 21 -19.36 -3.66 5.22
C LEU A 21 -20.35 -2.84 4.39
N SER A 22 -20.88 -1.76 4.94
CA SER A 22 -21.55 -0.75 4.11
C SER A 22 -20.56 -0.13 3.10
N PRO A 23 -21.04 0.46 1.99
CA PRO A 23 -20.17 1.15 1.03
C PRO A 23 -19.30 2.23 1.67
N GLU A 24 -19.83 2.92 2.68
CA GLU A 24 -19.13 3.96 3.41
C GLU A 24 -18.01 3.39 4.30
N GLU A 25 -18.31 2.35 5.08
CA GLU A 25 -17.31 1.67 5.91
C GLU A 25 -16.20 1.05 5.07
N HIS A 26 -16.55 0.44 3.93
CA HIS A 26 -15.57 -0.12 3.00
C HIS A 26 -14.61 0.95 2.48
N ARG A 27 -15.16 2.08 1.99
CA ARG A 27 -14.34 3.23 1.56
C ARG A 27 -13.50 3.80 2.70
N ARG A 28 -14.02 3.84 3.92
CA ARG A 28 -13.30 4.36 5.09
C ARG A 28 -12.17 3.44 5.54
N ILE A 29 -12.34 2.13 5.45
CA ILE A 29 -11.29 1.15 5.80
C ILE A 29 -10.21 1.15 4.72
N PHE A 30 -10.59 1.09 3.44
CA PHE A 30 -9.64 0.86 2.36
C PHE A 30 -9.13 2.13 1.67
N THR A 31 -9.77 3.27 1.91
CA THR A 31 -9.41 4.58 1.35
C THR A 31 -9.09 4.46 -0.14
N ASN A 32 -7.90 4.87 -0.57
CA ASN A 32 -7.39 4.76 -1.91
C ASN A 32 -6.29 3.67 -2.05
N VAL A 33 -6.26 2.65 -1.18
CA VAL A 33 -5.27 1.56 -1.25
C VAL A 33 -5.29 0.86 -2.60
N GLY A 34 -6.46 0.80 -3.26
CA GLY A 34 -6.58 0.26 -4.62
C GLY A 34 -5.80 1.08 -5.65
N ALA A 35 -5.83 2.41 -5.55
CA ALA A 35 -5.07 3.29 -6.44
C ALA A 35 -3.56 3.18 -6.17
N ILE A 36 -3.15 3.08 -4.91
CA ILE A 36 -1.75 2.82 -4.53
C ILE A 36 -1.28 1.47 -5.09
N PHE A 37 -2.11 0.43 -4.96
CA PHE A 37 -1.81 -0.89 -5.50
C PHE A 37 -1.64 -0.85 -7.03
N GLN A 38 -2.53 -0.17 -7.75
CA GLN A 38 -2.44 -0.01 -9.21
C GLN A 38 -1.20 0.78 -9.62
N LEU A 39 -0.90 1.90 -8.94
CA LEU A 39 0.33 2.67 -9.17
C LEU A 39 1.56 1.76 -9.10
N HIS A 40 1.63 0.92 -8.07
CA HIS A 40 2.78 0.04 -7.90
C HIS A 40 2.80 -1.10 -8.90
N LYS A 41 1.70 -1.81 -9.06
CA LYS A 41 1.62 -3.03 -9.87
C LYS A 41 1.77 -2.72 -11.36
N ASP A 42 1.06 -1.70 -11.84
CA ASP A 42 0.88 -1.49 -13.28
C ASP A 42 1.84 -0.42 -13.83
N HIS A 43 2.56 0.31 -12.96
CA HIS A 43 3.44 1.40 -13.38
C HIS A 43 4.83 1.38 -12.73
N LEU A 44 4.94 1.56 -11.40
CA LEU A 44 6.25 1.71 -10.76
C LEU A 44 7.08 0.42 -10.79
N LEU A 45 6.49 -0.75 -10.51
CA LEU A 45 7.20 -2.03 -10.56
C LEU A 45 7.72 -2.34 -11.98
N PRO A 46 6.89 -2.29 -13.05
CA PRO A 46 7.39 -2.50 -14.41
C PRO A 46 8.53 -1.55 -14.80
N ALA A 47 8.43 -0.26 -14.44
CA ALA A 47 9.47 0.71 -14.74
C ALA A 47 10.77 0.45 -13.97
N LEU A 48 10.68 -0.05 -12.73
CA LEU A 48 11.87 -0.45 -11.96
C LEU A 48 12.49 -1.73 -12.53
N GLU A 49 11.68 -2.71 -12.95
CA GLU A 49 12.16 -3.93 -13.60
C GLU A 49 12.89 -3.63 -14.91
N GLU A 50 12.33 -2.73 -15.73
CA GLU A 50 12.96 -2.25 -16.97
C GLU A 50 14.27 -1.49 -16.68
N ALA A 51 14.24 -0.57 -15.72
CA ALA A 51 15.41 0.21 -15.32
C ALA A 51 16.56 -0.66 -14.77
N CYS A 52 16.26 -1.79 -14.13
CA CYS A 52 17.28 -2.74 -13.66
C CYS A 52 17.95 -3.53 -14.79
N ILE A 53 17.25 -3.73 -15.92
CA ILE A 53 17.77 -4.44 -17.09
C ILE A 53 18.57 -3.50 -17.99
N GLU A 54 18.24 -2.20 -17.98
CA GLU A 54 18.96 -1.17 -18.74
C GLU A 54 20.41 -1.04 -18.24
N THR A 55 21.36 -1.63 -18.96
CA THR A 55 22.76 -1.67 -18.53
C THR A 55 23.42 -0.30 -18.70
N ALA A 56 23.97 0.24 -17.61
CA ALA A 56 25.07 1.19 -17.69
C ALA A 56 26.31 0.48 -18.26
N PRO A 57 27.28 1.20 -18.86
CA PRO A 57 28.56 0.63 -19.26
C PRO A 57 29.19 -0.17 -18.11
N GLU A 58 29.78 -1.34 -18.41
CA GLU A 58 30.32 -2.28 -17.40
C GLU A 58 31.35 -1.64 -16.45
N GLU A 59 31.91 -0.51 -16.86
CA GLU A 59 32.92 0.32 -16.22
C GLU A 59 32.53 0.79 -14.81
N HIS A 60 31.23 0.86 -14.49
CA HIS A 60 30.75 1.50 -13.25
C HIS A 60 30.20 0.56 -12.17
N GLY A 61 30.24 -0.77 -12.37
CA GLY A 61 29.91 -1.78 -11.35
C GLY A 61 28.42 -1.91 -10.94
N LEU A 62 27.66 -0.82 -10.94
CA LEU A 62 26.21 -0.79 -10.79
C LEU A 62 25.52 -1.01 -12.14
N LYS A 63 24.64 -2.01 -12.21
CA LYS A 63 23.78 -2.26 -13.36
C LYS A 63 22.42 -1.62 -13.09
N GLY A 64 21.90 -0.90 -14.08
CA GLY A 64 20.57 -0.29 -14.00
C GLY A 64 20.60 1.21 -13.74
N ARG A 65 19.55 1.90 -14.16
CA ARG A 65 19.32 3.34 -13.96
C ARG A 65 17.94 3.59 -13.39
N ILE A 66 17.79 3.47 -12.07
CA ILE A 66 16.48 3.50 -11.42
C ILE A 66 16.04 4.91 -11.03
N GLY A 67 16.94 5.89 -11.02
CA GLY A 67 16.64 7.28 -10.67
C GLY A 67 15.51 7.83 -11.53
N ARG A 68 15.58 7.60 -12.85
CA ARG A 68 14.51 7.98 -13.79
C ARG A 68 13.14 7.41 -13.44
N ALA A 69 13.06 6.14 -13.05
CA ALA A 69 11.79 5.50 -12.70
C ALA A 69 11.18 6.20 -11.47
N PHE A 70 11.96 6.48 -10.43
CA PHE A 70 11.46 7.21 -9.28
C PHE A 70 11.05 8.64 -9.60
N LEU A 71 11.81 9.37 -10.43
CA LEU A 71 11.45 10.71 -10.88
C LEU A 71 10.11 10.74 -11.62
N GLN A 72 9.90 9.77 -12.50
CA GLN A 72 8.66 9.65 -13.26
C GLN A 72 7.44 9.45 -12.34
N PHE A 73 7.59 8.70 -11.25
CA PHE A 73 6.48 8.33 -10.37
C PHE A 73 6.38 9.14 -9.06
N ALA A 74 7.40 9.90 -8.68
CA ALA A 74 7.39 10.75 -7.47
C ALA A 74 6.17 11.69 -7.39
N PRO A 75 5.69 12.32 -8.48
CA PRO A 75 4.47 13.15 -8.43
C PRO A 75 3.20 12.38 -8.03
N PHE A 76 3.17 11.06 -8.26
CA PHE A 76 2.02 10.20 -7.94
C PHE A 76 2.07 9.66 -6.50
N LEU A 77 3.22 9.74 -5.83
CA LEU A 77 3.33 9.39 -4.41
C LEU A 77 2.46 10.28 -3.52
N LYS A 78 1.99 11.45 -4.00
CA LYS A 78 0.96 12.26 -3.33
C LYS A 78 -0.33 11.49 -2.99
N LEU A 79 -0.61 10.38 -3.69
CA LEU A 79 -1.72 9.49 -3.35
C LEU A 79 -1.60 8.94 -1.92
N TYR A 80 -0.38 8.79 -1.40
CA TYR A 80 -0.16 8.39 -0.01
C TYR A 80 -0.60 9.45 0.99
N GLY A 81 -0.67 10.73 0.64
CA GLY A 81 -1.21 11.78 1.52
C GLY A 81 -2.69 11.55 1.84
N ILE A 82 -3.49 11.15 0.85
CA ILE A 82 -4.90 10.77 1.05
C ILE A 82 -5.00 9.54 1.97
N TYR A 83 -4.08 8.59 1.79
CA TYR A 83 -4.04 7.37 2.58
C TYR A 83 -3.66 7.64 4.04
N ALA A 84 -2.59 8.41 4.26
CA ALA A 84 -2.05 8.75 5.57
C ALA A 84 -3.06 9.54 6.41
N THR A 85 -3.69 10.56 5.82
CA THR A 85 -4.71 11.39 6.51
C THR A 85 -5.92 10.57 6.97
N SER A 86 -6.25 9.49 6.27
CA SER A 86 -7.39 8.63 6.59
C SER A 86 -7.02 7.40 7.44
N PHE A 87 -5.72 7.13 7.66
CA PHE A 87 -5.25 5.89 8.28
C PHE A 87 -5.75 5.72 9.71
N GLU A 88 -5.71 6.77 10.54
CA GLU A 88 -6.18 6.68 11.92
C GLU A 88 -7.68 6.34 11.98
N ALA A 89 -8.49 6.98 11.13
CA ALA A 89 -9.91 6.71 11.05
C ALA A 89 -10.24 5.30 10.54
N SER A 90 -9.41 4.77 9.62
CA SER A 90 -9.48 3.39 9.14
C SER A 90 -9.13 2.40 10.27
N ALA A 91 -8.00 2.61 10.94
CA ALA A 91 -7.52 1.76 12.03
C ALA A 91 -8.54 1.65 13.17
N LYS A 92 -9.13 2.77 13.60
CA LYS A 92 -10.19 2.78 14.63
C LYS A 92 -11.42 1.97 14.20
N LEU A 93 -11.81 2.04 12.93
CA LEU A 93 -12.95 1.28 12.44
C LEU A 93 -12.64 -0.24 12.37
N ILE A 94 -11.44 -0.61 11.93
CA ILE A 94 -10.97 -2.00 11.97
C ILE A 94 -11.00 -2.53 13.41
N GLU A 95 -10.46 -1.77 14.37
CA GLU A 95 -10.43 -2.16 15.78
C GLU A 95 -11.84 -2.39 16.34
N ARG A 96 -12.83 -1.56 15.98
CA ARG A 96 -14.22 -1.77 16.38
C ARG A 96 -14.77 -3.11 15.90
N TYR A 97 -14.48 -3.49 14.65
CA TYR A 97 -14.91 -4.77 14.08
C TYR A 97 -14.18 -5.97 14.73
N GLU A 98 -12.90 -5.82 15.08
CA GLU A 98 -12.12 -6.86 15.75
C GLU A 98 -12.54 -7.07 17.22
N SER A 99 -12.78 -5.97 17.95
CA SER A 99 -13.06 -5.98 19.39
C SER A 99 -14.55 -6.02 19.76
N ASP A 100 -15.47 -5.82 18.80
CA ASP A 100 -16.92 -5.70 19.01
C ASP A 100 -17.28 -4.62 20.06
N LYS A 101 -16.44 -3.58 20.15
CA LYS A 101 -16.60 -2.46 21.08
C LYS A 101 -17.55 -1.41 20.53
N VAL A 102 -18.18 -0.71 21.47
CA VAL A 102 -18.98 0.49 21.23
C VAL A 102 -18.07 1.64 20.80
N ASP A 103 -18.51 2.54 19.91
CA ASP A 103 -17.75 3.77 19.67
C ASP A 103 -17.88 4.77 20.81
N GLY A 104 -17.11 5.86 20.73
CA GLY A 104 -17.11 6.96 21.70
C GLY A 104 -18.47 7.66 21.87
N ASN A 105 -19.44 7.38 20.99
CA ASN A 105 -20.80 7.91 21.06
C ASN A 105 -21.82 6.88 21.57
N GLY A 106 -21.38 5.69 21.99
CA GLY A 106 -22.25 4.64 22.50
C GLY A 106 -22.99 3.82 21.42
N ALA A 107 -22.66 3.99 20.13
CA ALA A 107 -23.24 3.19 19.06
C ALA A 107 -22.50 1.87 18.84
N LYS A 108 -23.26 0.77 18.80
CA LYS A 108 -22.75 -0.58 18.47
C LYS A 108 -22.86 -0.85 16.98
N LEU A 109 -21.88 -1.59 16.46
CA LEU A 109 -21.96 -2.15 15.11
C LEU A 109 -23.08 -3.20 15.04
N ASN A 110 -23.62 -3.41 13.84
CA ASN A 110 -24.57 -4.50 13.61
C ASN A 110 -23.88 -5.85 13.86
N ARG A 111 -24.41 -6.65 14.80
CA ARG A 111 -23.83 -7.96 15.16
C ARG A 111 -23.70 -8.92 13.97
N ALA A 112 -24.64 -8.89 13.02
CA ALA A 112 -24.57 -9.73 11.82
C ALA A 112 -23.40 -9.31 10.91
N SER A 113 -23.17 -8.00 10.77
CA SER A 113 -22.01 -7.48 10.03
C SER A 113 -20.69 -7.82 10.72
N VAL A 114 -20.62 -7.68 12.05
CA VAL A 114 -19.44 -8.08 12.84
C VAL A 114 -19.15 -9.57 12.69
N ARG A 115 -20.17 -10.43 12.75
CA ARG A 115 -20.02 -11.87 12.54
C ARG A 115 -19.47 -12.18 11.14
N ARG A 116 -20.05 -11.60 10.10
CA ARG A 116 -19.57 -11.75 8.70
C ARG A 116 -18.14 -11.26 8.53
N TYR A 117 -17.78 -10.13 9.16
CA TYR A 117 -16.41 -9.62 9.14
C TYR A 117 -15.44 -10.65 9.74
N LYS A 118 -15.75 -11.19 10.92
CA LYS A 118 -14.93 -12.21 11.60
C LYS A 118 -14.80 -13.47 10.76
N GLU A 119 -15.86 -13.90 10.07
CA GLU A 119 -15.82 -15.04 9.14
C GLU A 119 -14.86 -14.78 7.96
N VAL A 120 -14.90 -13.59 7.36
CA VAL A 120 -13.98 -13.20 6.29
C VAL A 120 -12.53 -13.19 6.78
N VAL A 121 -12.26 -12.61 7.95
CA VAL A 121 -10.92 -12.60 8.55
C VAL A 121 -10.43 -14.03 8.83
N ALA A 122 -11.28 -14.89 9.40
CA ALA A 122 -10.94 -16.29 9.69
C ALA A 122 -10.71 -17.11 8.41
N ARG A 123 -11.42 -16.81 7.31
CA ARG A 123 -11.14 -17.40 6.00
C ARG A 123 -9.82 -16.91 5.43
N ALA A 124 -9.56 -15.60 5.49
CA ALA A 124 -8.32 -15.01 5.00
C ALA A 124 -7.09 -15.64 5.69
N ARG A 125 -7.14 -15.84 7.01
CA ARG A 125 -6.04 -16.46 7.80
C ARG A 125 -5.74 -17.91 7.42
N ARG A 126 -6.70 -18.62 6.82
CA ARG A 126 -6.55 -20.02 6.36
C ARG A 126 -6.00 -20.12 4.94
N ASP A 127 -5.94 -19.01 4.20
CA ASP A 127 -5.36 -18.99 2.85
C ASP A 127 -3.84 -19.10 2.94
N THR A 128 -3.23 -19.94 2.11
CA THR A 128 -1.77 -20.19 2.13
C THR A 128 -0.94 -18.96 1.76
N ARG A 129 -1.55 -17.97 1.10
CA ARG A 129 -0.91 -16.69 0.73
C ARG A 129 -0.95 -15.67 1.87
N HIS A 130 -1.57 -16.00 3.01
CA HIS A 130 -1.73 -15.09 4.13
C HIS A 130 -0.46 -15.02 4.98
N THR A 131 -0.02 -13.80 5.29
CA THR A 131 1.25 -13.50 5.99
C THR A 131 1.12 -13.45 7.52
N GLN A 132 0.00 -13.94 8.08
CA GLN A 132 -0.39 -13.88 9.50
C GLN A 132 -0.56 -12.48 10.12
N LEU A 133 -0.25 -11.41 9.36
CA LEU A 133 -0.57 -10.04 9.73
C LEU A 133 -2.09 -9.82 9.80
N ASN A 134 -2.56 -9.09 10.83
CA ASN A 134 -3.95 -8.65 10.89
C ASN A 134 -4.23 -7.53 9.86
N LEU A 135 -5.51 -7.19 9.67
CA LEU A 135 -5.89 -6.23 8.64
C LEU A 135 -5.27 -4.84 8.89
N GLN A 136 -5.28 -4.38 10.14
CA GLN A 136 -4.69 -3.09 10.50
C GLN A 136 -3.18 -3.04 10.19
N ALA A 137 -2.43 -4.09 10.52
CA ALA A 137 -1.00 -4.19 10.19
C ALA A 137 -0.76 -4.18 8.68
N TRP A 138 -1.61 -4.86 7.90
CA TRP A 138 -1.59 -4.78 6.44
C TRP A 138 -1.82 -3.36 5.92
N MET A 139 -2.78 -2.63 6.51
CA MET A 139 -3.04 -1.24 6.14
C MET A 139 -1.90 -0.30 6.58
N LEU A 140 -1.02 -0.70 7.49
CA LEU A 140 0.14 0.11 7.86
C LEU A 140 1.29 0.01 6.83
N LEU A 141 1.42 -1.13 6.13
CA LEU A 141 2.53 -1.39 5.21
C LEU A 141 2.72 -0.33 4.11
N PRO A 142 1.67 0.23 3.48
CA PRO A 142 1.84 1.30 2.50
C PRO A 142 2.57 2.53 3.09
N LEU A 143 2.22 2.97 4.29
CA LEU A 143 2.90 4.09 4.95
C LEU A 143 4.37 3.76 5.22
N GLN A 144 4.64 2.55 5.72
CA GLN A 144 6.01 2.11 5.93
C GLN A 144 6.79 1.98 4.63
N ARG A 145 6.13 1.66 3.51
CA ARG A 145 6.78 1.59 2.19
C ARG A 145 7.21 2.97 1.73
N LEU A 146 6.35 3.99 1.90
CA LEU A 146 6.68 5.37 1.57
C LEU A 146 7.90 5.84 2.37
N MET A 147 7.92 5.62 3.68
CA MET A 147 9.03 6.01 4.56
C MET A 147 10.36 5.33 4.22
N ARG A 148 10.33 4.18 3.55
CA ARG A 148 11.54 3.45 3.16
C ARG A 148 12.18 4.00 1.88
N TYR A 149 11.43 4.69 1.02
CA TYR A 149 11.99 5.14 -0.26
C TYR A 149 13.16 6.11 -0.13
N PRO A 150 13.09 7.18 0.71
CA PRO A 150 14.25 8.05 0.92
C PRO A 150 15.48 7.30 1.42
N LEU A 151 15.29 6.36 2.36
CA LEU A 151 16.38 5.56 2.94
C LEU A 151 17.05 4.68 1.89
N LEU A 152 16.25 4.03 1.03
CA LEU A 152 16.77 3.18 -0.03
C LEU A 152 17.48 3.98 -1.13
N LEU A 153 16.91 5.12 -1.53
CA LEU A 153 17.52 6.01 -2.53
C LEU A 153 18.83 6.61 -2.02
N LYS A 154 18.87 7.03 -0.75
CA LYS A 154 20.09 7.53 -0.11
C LYS A 154 21.17 6.46 -0.06
N ASN A 155 20.84 5.26 0.41
CA ASN A 155 21.80 4.15 0.46
C ASN A 155 22.31 3.78 -0.94
N LEU A 156 21.47 3.86 -1.96
CA LEU A 156 21.87 3.62 -3.33
C LEU A 156 22.84 4.70 -3.84
N LEU A 157 22.55 5.96 -3.54
CA LEU A 157 23.44 7.08 -3.88
C LEU A 157 24.81 6.94 -3.21
N GLU A 158 24.85 6.51 -1.94
CA GLU A 158 26.11 6.29 -1.20
C GLU A 158 27.02 5.20 -1.80
N VAL A 159 26.45 4.25 -2.55
CA VAL A 159 27.21 3.19 -3.23
C VAL A 159 27.35 3.43 -4.74
N THR A 160 26.80 4.54 -5.25
CA THR A 160 26.92 4.94 -6.66
C THR A 160 28.27 5.62 -6.87
N VAL A 161 29.04 5.16 -7.85
CA VAL A 161 30.36 5.73 -8.16
C VAL A 161 30.24 7.10 -8.83
N ASP A 162 31.20 7.99 -8.54
CA ASP A 162 31.25 9.32 -9.16
C ASP A 162 31.22 9.23 -10.69
N GLY A 163 30.34 10.00 -11.32
CA GLY A 163 30.18 10.03 -12.77
C GLY A 163 29.29 8.91 -13.34
N HIS A 164 28.67 8.09 -12.49
CA HIS A 164 27.65 7.15 -12.93
C HIS A 164 26.47 7.91 -13.55
N PRO A 165 25.93 7.45 -14.70
CA PRO A 165 24.85 8.16 -15.40
C PRO A 165 23.55 8.32 -14.60
N ASP A 166 23.32 7.51 -13.57
CA ASP A 166 22.13 7.58 -12.69
C ASP A 166 22.32 8.50 -11.48
N GLU A 167 23.55 8.94 -11.16
CA GLU A 167 23.88 9.72 -9.95
C GLU A 167 22.96 10.95 -9.80
N PHE A 168 22.92 11.79 -10.84
CA PHE A 168 22.09 13.00 -10.87
C PHE A 168 20.58 12.71 -10.80
N GLU A 169 20.13 11.62 -11.42
CA GLU A 169 18.72 11.24 -11.38
C GLU A 169 18.32 10.70 -10.01
N LEU A 170 19.21 9.96 -9.33
CA LEU A 170 19.03 9.48 -7.97
C LEU A 170 18.98 10.63 -6.95
N GLU A 171 19.85 11.62 -7.06
CA GLU A 171 19.82 12.82 -6.19
C GLU A 171 18.49 13.57 -6.30
N LYS A 172 18.04 13.78 -7.54
CA LYS A 172 16.74 14.42 -7.79
C LYS A 172 15.58 13.56 -7.33
N ALA A 173 15.64 12.25 -7.55
CA ALA A 173 14.62 11.31 -7.09
C ALA A 173 14.49 11.36 -5.57
N LEU A 174 15.60 11.30 -4.85
CA LEU A 174 15.65 11.42 -3.39
C LEU A 174 14.98 12.72 -2.93
N THR A 175 15.38 13.85 -3.52
CA THR A 175 14.81 15.17 -3.22
C THR A 175 13.30 15.22 -3.46
N GLU A 176 12.79 14.64 -4.54
CA GLU A 176 11.36 14.64 -4.85
C GLU A 176 10.55 13.71 -3.95
N VAL A 177 11.13 12.58 -3.54
CA VAL A 177 10.47 11.63 -2.64
C VAL A 177 10.43 12.14 -1.20
N GLU A 178 11.48 12.83 -0.73
CA GLU A 178 11.52 13.42 0.62
C GLU A 178 10.50 14.54 0.83
N LYS A 179 10.04 15.20 -0.24
CA LYS A 179 8.99 16.23 -0.19
C LYS A 179 7.58 15.66 0.01
N ARG A 180 7.39 14.34 0.07
CA ARG A 180 6.07 13.66 0.05
C ARG A 180 5.74 13.00 1.36
#